data_AF-A0A3S0HF45-F1
#
_entry.id   AF-A0A3S0HF45-F1
#
_cell.length_a   1.000
_cell.length_b   1.000
_cell.length_c   1.000
_cell.angle_alpha   90.00
_cell.angle_beta   90.00
_cell.angle_gamma   90.00
#
_symmetry.space_group_name_H-M   'P 1'
#
loop_
_entity.id
_entity.type
_entity.pdbx_description
1 polymer ?
#
loop_
_entity_poly.entity_id
_entity_poly.type
_entity_poly.pdbx_seq_one_letter_code
_entity_poly.pdbx_strand_id
1 'polypeptide(L)'
;MGTDMYQGGWQPEPPPRSSSNTLVWVLVALLAVFLTAALIGGIWWFTSSRPSVQGQGVAVTVTATAEPSAPPPSPVTVTVEAPAPDPIPAPAPAPAPAPAPGVPGTLISAGGYLENVWVGSSNTSEAFAMNVWNAYLENRAITGLHNATVYAWSPVTGQSYAMNCRETGFYVTCTGGNNAVVHIS
;
A
#
# COMPACT_ATOMS: atom_id res chain seq x y z
N MET A 1 -30.63 -75.73 39.81
CA MET A 1 -30.17 -75.68 38.41
C MET A 1 -30.80 -74.46 37.75
N GLY A 2 -30.07 -73.35 37.72
CA GLY A 2 -30.47 -72.11 37.04
C GLY A 2 -29.22 -71.60 36.36
N THR A 3 -29.26 -71.52 35.03
CA THR A 3 -28.09 -71.33 34.17
C THR A 3 -27.92 -69.89 33.72
N ASP A 4 -26.68 -69.44 33.87
CA ASP A 4 -25.97 -68.46 33.05
C ASP A 4 -26.42 -67.00 33.04
N MET A 5 -25.56 -66.18 33.65
CA MET A 5 -25.62 -64.73 33.67
C MET A 5 -25.01 -64.16 32.38
N TYR A 6 -25.65 -63.13 31.82
CA TYR A 6 -25.04 -62.31 30.78
C TYR A 6 -23.82 -61.55 31.34
N GLN A 7 -22.61 -61.86 30.87
CA GLN A 7 -21.46 -60.96 30.93
C GLN A 7 -21.10 -60.47 29.51
N GLY A 8 -21.57 -59.27 29.17
CA GLY A 8 -21.10 -58.55 27.99
C GLY A 8 -19.84 -57.75 28.32
N GLY A 9 -18.68 -58.20 27.84
CA GLY A 9 -17.42 -57.46 27.95
C GLY A 9 -17.31 -56.39 26.87
N TRP A 10 -17.11 -55.13 27.26
CA TRP A 10 -16.81 -54.05 26.32
C TRP A 10 -15.32 -54.06 25.94
N GLN A 11 -15.04 -54.21 24.65
CA GLN A 11 -13.70 -53.98 24.09
C GLN A 11 -13.64 -52.57 23.48
N PRO A 12 -12.61 -51.75 23.78
CA PRO A 12 -12.44 -50.45 23.14
C PRO A 12 -12.08 -50.57 21.66
N GLU A 13 -12.78 -49.81 20.81
CA GLU A 13 -12.56 -49.78 19.37
C GLU A 13 -11.32 -48.94 19.01
N PRO A 14 -10.43 -49.39 18.11
CA PRO A 14 -9.27 -48.59 17.70
C PRO A 14 -9.70 -47.37 16.87
N PRO A 15 -9.09 -46.18 17.07
CA PRO A 15 -9.53 -44.97 16.41
C PRO A 15 -9.30 -45.02 14.88
N PRO A 16 -10.22 -44.46 14.08
CA PRO A 16 -10.11 -44.48 12.63
C PRO A 16 -8.91 -43.63 12.14
N ARG A 17 -8.03 -44.24 11.34
CA ARG A 17 -6.94 -43.52 10.66
C ARG A 17 -7.51 -42.72 9.48
N SER A 18 -7.75 -41.43 9.66
CA SER A 18 -8.22 -40.51 8.62
C SER A 18 -7.11 -40.10 7.63
N SER A 19 -6.79 -40.99 6.70
CA SER A 19 -5.83 -40.72 5.62
C SER A 19 -6.43 -39.88 4.48
N SER A 20 -6.60 -38.57 4.72
CA SER A 20 -6.86 -37.58 3.64
C SER A 20 -6.35 -36.18 3.95
N ASN A 21 -6.34 -35.77 5.22
CA ASN A 21 -6.03 -34.37 5.59
C ASN A 21 -4.55 -34.14 5.93
N THR A 22 -3.75 -35.20 6.14
CA THR A 22 -2.30 -35.09 6.39
C THR A 22 -1.55 -34.42 5.25
N LEU A 23 -1.92 -34.70 4.00
CA LEU A 23 -1.36 -34.02 2.83
C LEU A 23 -1.65 -32.51 2.86
N VAL A 24 -2.87 -32.12 3.20
CA VAL A 24 -3.28 -30.71 3.31
C VAL A 24 -2.47 -30.00 4.39
N TRP A 25 -2.31 -30.61 5.57
CA TRP A 25 -1.49 -30.04 6.65
C TRP A 25 0.00 -29.93 6.27
N VAL A 26 0.56 -30.89 5.55
CA VAL A 26 1.94 -30.82 5.03
C VAL A 26 2.09 -29.69 4.00
N LEU A 27 1.12 -29.53 3.08
CA LEU A 27 1.13 -28.44 2.10
C LEU A 27 1.00 -27.07 2.77
N VAL A 28 0.13 -26.92 3.77
CA VAL A 28 -0.01 -25.68 4.56
C VAL A 28 1.29 -25.36 5.30
N ALA A 29 1.94 -26.34 5.92
CA ALA A 29 3.22 -26.15 6.60
C ALA A 29 4.35 -25.72 5.64
N LEU A 30 4.46 -26.36 4.48
CA LEU A 30 5.45 -26.00 3.46
C LEU A 30 5.20 -24.60 2.88
N LEU A 31 3.94 -24.24 2.63
CA LEU A 31 3.57 -22.92 2.12
C LEU A 31 3.84 -21.82 3.16
N ALA A 32 3.58 -22.07 4.44
CA ALA A 32 3.94 -21.16 5.52
C ALA A 32 5.46 -20.93 5.61
N VAL A 33 6.28 -21.99 5.52
CA VAL A 33 7.75 -21.88 5.51
C VAL A 33 8.25 -21.11 4.28
N PHE A 34 7.65 -21.33 3.11
CA PHE A 34 8.03 -20.60 1.90
C PHE A 34 7.71 -19.10 2.00
N LEU A 35 6.54 -18.74 2.53
CA LEU A 35 6.17 -17.35 2.77
C LEU A 35 7.10 -16.65 3.77
N THR A 36 7.48 -17.31 4.87
CA THR A 36 8.43 -16.71 5.84
C THR A 36 9.82 -16.51 5.25
N ALA A 37 10.31 -17.46 4.44
CA ALA A 37 11.59 -17.32 3.74
C ALA A 37 11.56 -16.16 2.72
N ALA A 38 10.48 -16.02 1.96
CA ALA A 38 10.32 -14.94 0.98
C ALA A 38 10.30 -13.55 1.63
N LEU A 39 9.63 -13.39 2.78
CA LEU A 39 9.61 -12.14 3.54
C LEU A 39 11.01 -11.75 4.06
N ILE A 40 11.75 -12.71 4.63
CA ILE A 40 13.10 -12.45 5.16
C ILE A 40 14.08 -12.11 4.02
N GLY A 41 14.04 -12.84 2.90
CA GLY A 41 14.88 -12.57 1.73
C GLY A 41 14.58 -11.24 1.05
N GLY A 42 13.29 -10.87 0.93
CA GLY A 42 12.86 -9.60 0.34
C GLY A 42 13.35 -8.38 1.11
N ILE A 43 13.33 -8.42 2.44
CA ILE A 43 13.84 -7.33 3.30
C ILE A 43 15.35 -7.13 3.09
N TRP A 44 16.13 -8.20 3.04
CA TRP A 44 17.58 -8.12 2.83
C TRP A 44 17.95 -7.54 1.46
N TRP A 45 17.28 -7.97 0.39
CA TRP A 45 17.47 -7.39 -0.94
C TRP A 45 17.12 -5.90 -0.98
N PHE A 46 15.98 -5.51 -0.39
CA PHE A 46 15.52 -4.12 -0.39
C PHE A 46 16.44 -3.18 0.44
N THR A 47 17.16 -3.70 1.43
CA THR A 47 18.22 -2.94 2.11
C THR A 47 19.50 -2.81 1.28
N SER A 48 19.84 -3.81 0.46
CA SER A 48 21.05 -3.81 -0.38
C SER A 48 20.90 -3.03 -1.69
N SER A 49 19.69 -2.86 -2.23
CA SER A 49 19.45 -2.18 -3.52
C SER A 49 19.26 -0.66 -3.42
N ARG A 50 19.59 0.00 -2.30
CA ARG A 50 19.49 1.47 -2.18
C ARG A 50 20.62 2.15 -2.96
N PRO A 51 20.34 2.99 -3.97
CA PRO A 51 21.38 3.79 -4.62
C PRO A 51 21.94 4.80 -3.62
N SER A 52 23.26 4.81 -3.47
CA SER A 52 23.97 5.79 -2.63
C SER A 52 23.88 7.18 -3.26
N VAL A 53 22.98 8.02 -2.75
CA VAL A 53 22.97 9.47 -3.04
C VAL A 53 24.16 10.10 -2.30
N GLN A 54 25.34 9.96 -2.89
CA GLN A 54 26.56 10.58 -2.40
C GLN A 54 26.66 11.99 -3.00
N GLY A 55 26.40 13.01 -2.17
CA GLY A 55 26.45 14.40 -2.60
C GLY A 55 27.86 14.96 -2.74
N GLN A 56 27.93 16.07 -3.47
CA GLN A 56 29.04 17.02 -3.59
C GLN A 56 30.29 16.58 -4.36
N GLY A 57 30.74 17.47 -5.25
CA GLY A 57 32.08 17.41 -5.84
C GLY A 57 32.16 17.87 -7.29
N VAL A 58 31.94 19.17 -7.56
CA VAL A 58 32.50 19.77 -8.79
C VAL A 58 34.01 19.83 -8.62
N ALA A 59 34.70 18.80 -9.11
CA ALA A 59 36.15 18.77 -9.21
C ALA A 59 36.53 19.00 -10.68
N VAL A 60 36.90 20.24 -11.01
CA VAL A 60 37.56 20.55 -12.27
C VAL A 60 38.99 20.04 -12.18
N THR A 61 39.34 19.06 -12.99
CA THR A 61 40.74 18.61 -13.14
C THR A 61 41.12 18.62 -14.62
N VAL A 62 42.01 19.54 -14.98
CA VAL A 62 42.61 19.63 -16.31
C VAL A 62 43.81 18.69 -16.38
N THR A 63 43.87 17.82 -17.39
CA THR A 63 45.12 17.19 -17.83
C THR A 63 45.10 16.98 -19.34
N ALA A 64 46.15 17.44 -20.03
CA ALA A 64 46.33 17.30 -21.47
C ALA A 64 47.60 16.48 -21.78
N THR A 65 47.54 15.58 -22.77
CA THR A 65 48.69 14.84 -23.35
C THR A 65 48.40 14.47 -24.82
N ALA A 66 49.45 14.27 -25.64
CA ALA A 66 49.40 14.08 -27.10
C ALA A 66 50.21 12.81 -27.52
N GLU A 67 50.36 12.38 -28.79
CA GLU A 67 50.09 13.11 -30.04
C GLU A 67 49.56 12.29 -31.24
N PRO A 68 50.34 11.53 -32.06
CA PRO A 68 50.24 11.79 -33.50
C PRO A 68 49.71 10.67 -34.43
N SER A 69 49.13 11.13 -35.54
CA SER A 69 49.22 10.58 -36.92
C SER A 69 48.57 9.26 -37.33
N ALA A 70 47.57 9.36 -38.20
CA ALA A 70 47.28 8.43 -39.31
C ALA A 70 46.73 9.20 -40.53
N PRO A 71 47.00 8.78 -41.79
CA PRO A 71 46.75 9.58 -43.00
C PRO A 71 45.29 9.51 -43.54
N PRO A 72 44.88 10.44 -44.43
CA PRO A 72 43.48 10.61 -44.84
C PRO A 72 43.04 9.69 -46.00
N PRO A 73 41.81 9.14 -45.97
CA PRO A 73 41.11 8.63 -47.15
C PRO A 73 40.19 9.70 -47.80
N SER A 74 39.96 9.53 -49.11
CA SER A 74 39.31 10.47 -50.05
C SER A 74 37.86 10.86 -49.72
N PRO A 75 37.37 12.03 -50.21
CA PRO A 75 35.99 12.45 -50.00
C PRO A 75 34.99 11.61 -50.81
N VAL A 76 34.02 11.03 -50.11
CA VAL A 76 32.79 10.47 -50.70
C VAL A 76 31.67 11.51 -50.64
N THR A 77 31.06 11.81 -51.78
CA THR A 77 29.91 12.72 -51.87
C THR A 77 28.67 12.06 -51.26
N VAL A 78 28.20 12.60 -50.13
CA VAL A 78 26.95 12.16 -49.49
C VAL A 78 25.81 13.08 -49.94
N THR A 79 24.85 12.52 -50.67
CA THR A 79 23.57 13.20 -50.96
C THR A 79 22.75 13.22 -49.67
N VAL A 80 22.60 14.39 -49.06
CA VAL A 80 21.78 14.56 -47.86
C VAL A 80 20.32 14.78 -48.28
N GLU A 81 19.49 13.77 -48.05
CA GLU A 81 18.03 13.91 -48.12
C GLU A 81 17.55 14.68 -46.88
N ALA A 82 16.73 15.72 -47.09
CA ALA A 82 16.29 16.58 -45.99
C ALA A 82 15.22 15.87 -45.14
N PRO A 83 15.36 15.84 -43.79
CA PRO A 83 14.36 15.21 -42.94
C PRO A 83 13.03 15.97 -43.01
N ALA A 84 11.92 15.21 -43.06
CA ALA A 84 10.58 15.77 -42.98
C ALA A 84 10.35 16.43 -41.59
N PRO A 85 9.56 17.52 -41.51
CA PRO A 85 9.31 18.20 -40.24
C PRO A 85 8.45 17.35 -39.31
N ASP A 86 8.85 17.27 -38.03
CA ASP A 86 8.13 16.52 -37.00
C ASP A 86 6.71 17.07 -36.74
N PRO A 87 5.73 16.21 -36.42
CA PRO A 87 4.38 16.63 -36.06
C PRO A 87 4.37 17.40 -34.73
N ILE A 88 3.67 18.54 -34.70
CA ILE A 88 3.57 19.39 -33.52
C ILE A 88 2.82 18.66 -32.39
N PRO A 89 3.38 18.58 -31.16
CA PRO A 89 2.69 17.97 -30.01
C PRO A 89 1.36 18.66 -29.67
N ALA A 90 0.34 17.86 -29.33
CA ALA A 90 -0.94 18.37 -28.87
C ALA A 90 -0.80 19.09 -27.50
N PRO A 91 -1.62 20.14 -27.22
CA PRO A 91 -1.61 20.80 -25.92
C PRO A 91 -1.94 19.85 -24.77
N ALA A 92 -1.24 19.98 -23.65
CA ALA A 92 -1.52 19.21 -22.44
C ALA A 92 -2.91 19.60 -21.85
N PRO A 93 -3.65 18.64 -21.25
CA PRO A 93 -4.89 18.95 -20.53
C PRO A 93 -4.68 19.97 -19.41
N ALA A 94 -5.67 20.82 -19.18
CA ALA A 94 -5.64 21.79 -18.08
C ALA A 94 -5.61 21.08 -16.71
N PRO A 95 -4.91 21.64 -15.70
CA PRO A 95 -4.92 21.08 -14.34
C PRO A 95 -6.33 21.02 -13.74
N ALA A 96 -6.62 19.95 -13.00
CA ALA A 96 -7.85 19.84 -12.23
C ALA A 96 -7.92 20.91 -11.12
N PRO A 97 -9.11 21.40 -10.73
CA PRO A 97 -9.26 22.33 -9.62
C PRO A 97 -8.68 21.76 -8.31
N ALA A 98 -8.01 22.62 -7.53
CA ALA A 98 -7.55 22.23 -6.20
C ALA A 98 -8.75 21.95 -5.28
N PRO A 99 -8.72 20.91 -4.43
CA PRO A 99 -9.84 20.62 -3.54
C PRO A 99 -9.96 21.68 -2.44
N ALA A 100 -11.20 22.01 -2.07
CA ALA A 100 -11.48 23.07 -1.11
C ALA A 100 -11.07 22.70 0.34
N PRO A 101 -10.72 23.69 1.18
CA PRO A 101 -10.70 23.53 2.64
C PRO A 101 -12.09 23.12 3.14
N GLY A 102 -12.16 22.31 4.20
CA GLY A 102 -13.44 21.87 4.77
C GLY A 102 -13.92 22.79 5.89
N VAL A 103 -15.24 22.76 6.12
CA VAL A 103 -15.91 23.54 7.16
C VAL A 103 -16.31 22.60 8.31
N PRO A 104 -15.93 22.88 9.58
CA PRO A 104 -16.38 22.08 10.72
C PRO A 104 -17.90 21.98 10.79
N GLY A 105 -18.42 20.78 11.00
CA GLY A 105 -19.85 20.50 11.02
C GLY A 105 -20.48 20.24 9.64
N THR A 106 -19.72 20.23 8.55
CA THR A 106 -20.24 19.76 7.25
C THR A 106 -20.47 18.24 7.27
N LEU A 107 -21.69 17.83 6.93
CA LEU A 107 -22.08 16.47 6.61
C LEU A 107 -21.69 16.16 5.15
N ILE A 108 -20.98 15.06 4.91
CA ILE A 108 -20.45 14.70 3.58
C ILE A 108 -21.19 13.48 2.99
N SER A 109 -21.56 12.52 3.84
CA SER A 109 -22.36 11.34 3.54
C SER A 109 -23.28 11.08 4.73
N ALA A 110 -24.42 10.41 4.52
CA ALA A 110 -25.49 10.26 5.51
C ALA A 110 -26.16 8.86 5.51
N GLY A 111 -25.42 7.82 5.15
CA GLY A 111 -25.95 6.46 5.00
C GLY A 111 -25.82 5.59 6.26
N GLY A 112 -26.58 4.48 6.27
CA GLY A 112 -26.36 3.27 7.06
C GLY A 112 -25.86 3.41 8.51
N TYR A 113 -24.98 2.47 8.88
CA TYR A 113 -24.25 2.44 10.16
C TYR A 113 -22.78 2.69 9.86
N LEU A 114 -22.18 3.70 10.49
CA LEU A 114 -20.85 4.22 10.17
C LEU A 114 -20.71 4.82 8.76
N GLU A 115 -21.78 5.28 8.11
CA GLU A 115 -21.71 5.96 6.79
C GLU A 115 -22.13 7.44 6.84
N ASN A 116 -22.44 7.98 8.03
CA ASN A 116 -22.50 9.42 8.24
C ASN A 116 -21.08 9.94 8.49
N VAL A 117 -20.62 10.91 7.69
CA VAL A 117 -19.25 11.46 7.80
C VAL A 117 -19.31 12.96 7.98
N TRP A 118 -18.66 13.46 9.04
CA TRP A 118 -18.61 14.88 9.39
C TRP A 118 -17.18 15.41 9.44
N VAL A 119 -16.98 16.61 8.88
CA VAL A 119 -15.75 17.39 9.05
C VAL A 119 -15.69 17.90 10.49
N GLY A 120 -14.64 17.55 11.25
CA GLY A 120 -14.49 17.94 12.65
C GLY A 120 -13.56 19.15 12.91
N SER A 121 -12.73 19.56 11.94
CA SER A 121 -11.85 20.74 12.09
C SER A 121 -11.57 21.43 10.75
N SER A 122 -11.18 22.71 10.79
CA SER A 122 -10.90 23.53 9.60
C SER A 122 -9.70 23.04 8.78
N ASN A 123 -8.86 22.19 9.36
CA ASN A 123 -7.70 21.59 8.71
C ASN A 123 -8.05 20.27 7.99
N THR A 124 -9.28 19.79 8.17
CA THR A 124 -9.85 18.62 7.50
C THR A 124 -10.63 19.09 6.29
N SER A 125 -10.21 18.75 5.06
CA SER A 125 -11.06 18.96 3.88
C SER A 125 -12.11 17.86 3.73
N GLU A 126 -13.20 18.15 3.03
CA GLU A 126 -14.28 17.19 2.77
C GLU A 126 -13.76 15.93 2.06
N ALA A 127 -12.93 16.13 1.02
CA ALA A 127 -12.27 15.04 0.30
C ALA A 127 -11.31 14.23 1.19
N PHE A 128 -10.61 14.87 2.14
CA PHE A 128 -9.78 14.15 3.10
C PHE A 128 -10.63 13.35 4.10
N ALA A 129 -11.70 13.93 4.64
CA ALA A 129 -12.62 13.23 5.56
C ALA A 129 -13.26 11.98 4.91
N MET A 130 -13.63 12.05 3.63
CA MET A 130 -14.10 10.89 2.87
C MET A 130 -13.01 9.80 2.72
N ASN A 131 -11.76 10.19 2.50
CA ASN A 131 -10.64 9.24 2.44
C ASN A 131 -10.32 8.62 3.82
N VAL A 132 -10.49 9.36 4.91
CA VAL A 132 -10.37 8.85 6.30
C VAL A 132 -11.47 7.82 6.58
N TRP A 133 -12.70 8.10 6.14
CA TRP A 133 -13.83 7.18 6.25
C TRP A 133 -13.58 5.86 5.51
N ASN A 134 -13.18 5.91 4.24
CA ASN A 134 -12.84 4.73 3.46
C ASN A 134 -11.72 3.91 4.13
N ALA A 135 -10.62 4.54 4.53
CA ALA A 135 -9.50 3.87 5.20
C ALA A 135 -9.92 3.24 6.56
N TYR A 136 -10.87 3.84 7.28
CA TYR A 136 -11.43 3.27 8.49
C TYR A 136 -12.27 2.02 8.21
N LEU A 137 -13.16 2.06 7.22
CA LEU A 137 -13.98 0.90 6.83
C LEU A 137 -13.12 -0.26 6.30
N GLU A 138 -12.13 0.01 5.46
CA GLU A 138 -11.17 -1.00 4.97
C GLU A 138 -10.42 -1.65 6.14
N ASN A 139 -9.85 -0.86 7.05
CA ASN A 139 -9.15 -1.39 8.21
C ASN A 139 -10.09 -2.23 9.11
N ARG A 140 -11.33 -1.77 9.33
CA ARG A 140 -12.32 -2.50 10.13
C ARG A 140 -12.76 -3.81 9.47
N ALA A 141 -12.88 -3.84 8.15
CA ALA A 141 -13.16 -5.06 7.38
C ALA A 141 -12.02 -6.10 7.47
N ILE A 142 -10.76 -5.65 7.52
CA ILE A 142 -9.58 -6.53 7.61
C ILE A 142 -9.33 -7.01 9.04
N THR A 143 -9.42 -6.10 10.03
CA THR A 143 -8.97 -6.37 11.41
C THR A 143 -10.10 -6.71 12.38
N GLY A 144 -11.35 -6.35 12.06
CA GLY A 144 -12.46 -6.37 13.00
C GLY A 144 -12.36 -5.34 14.14
N LEU A 145 -11.31 -4.53 14.19
CA LEU A 145 -11.06 -3.58 15.28
C LEU A 145 -11.77 -2.26 15.02
N HIS A 146 -12.46 -1.77 16.06
CA HIS A 146 -13.14 -0.48 16.08
C HIS A 146 -12.21 0.69 16.46
N ASN A 147 -11.14 0.39 17.20
CA ASN A 147 -10.10 1.35 17.56
C ASN A 147 -8.82 1.02 16.77
N ALA A 148 -8.37 1.93 15.90
CA ALA A 148 -7.24 1.69 15.02
C ALA A 148 -6.56 3.00 14.59
N THR A 149 -5.29 2.91 14.20
CA THR A 149 -4.63 3.98 13.44
C THR A 149 -4.65 3.62 11.97
N VAL A 150 -5.29 4.46 11.15
CA VAL A 150 -5.40 4.28 9.70
C VAL A 150 -4.60 5.34 8.97
N TYR A 151 -4.22 5.08 7.72
CA TYR A 151 -3.52 6.04 6.87
C TYR A 151 -4.45 6.50 5.75
N ALA A 152 -4.67 7.81 5.66
CA ALA A 152 -5.57 8.41 4.67
C ALA A 152 -4.83 9.44 3.82
N TRP A 153 -5.06 9.41 2.50
CA TRP A 153 -4.50 10.37 1.56
C TRP A 153 -5.29 11.69 1.58
N SER A 154 -4.59 12.83 1.63
CA SER A 154 -5.16 14.17 1.46
C SER A 154 -4.91 14.71 0.06
N PRO A 155 -5.94 14.85 -0.79
CA PRO A 155 -5.80 15.50 -2.09
C PRO A 155 -5.43 16.98 -2.01
N VAL A 156 -5.62 17.64 -0.86
CA VAL A 156 -5.35 19.08 -0.67
C VAL A 156 -3.86 19.34 -0.45
N THR A 157 -3.17 18.46 0.29
CA THR A 157 -1.74 18.62 0.60
C THR A 157 -0.83 17.68 -0.19
N GLY A 158 -1.41 16.69 -0.89
CA GLY A 158 -0.64 15.67 -1.61
C GLY A 158 0.17 14.77 -0.68
N GLN A 159 -0.36 14.44 0.51
CA GLN A 159 0.31 13.63 1.53
C GLN A 159 -0.66 12.65 2.21
N SER A 160 -0.14 11.52 2.67
CA SER A 160 -0.88 10.60 3.55
C SER A 160 -0.65 10.94 5.02
N TYR A 161 -1.72 10.99 5.80
CA TYR A 161 -1.68 11.23 7.25
C TYR A 161 -2.13 10.01 8.04
N ALA A 162 -1.46 9.74 9.16
CA ALA A 162 -1.94 8.82 10.18
C ALA A 162 -3.09 9.48 10.97
N MET A 163 -4.22 8.78 11.06
CA MET A 163 -5.41 9.16 11.81
C MET A 163 -5.72 8.08 12.84
N ASN A 164 -5.77 8.44 14.12
CA ASN A 164 -6.17 7.55 15.20
C ASN A 164 -7.68 7.61 15.36
N CYS A 165 -8.37 6.57 14.89
CA CYS A 165 -9.81 6.38 15.00
C CYS A 165 -10.14 5.65 16.30
N ARG A 166 -11.04 6.23 17.10
CA ARG A 166 -11.53 5.65 18.36
C ARG A 166 -13.04 5.76 18.46
N GLU A 167 -13.69 4.69 18.87
CA GLU A 167 -15.09 4.77 19.29
C GLU A 167 -15.26 5.65 20.52
N THR A 168 -16.25 6.52 20.44
CA THR A 168 -16.61 7.54 21.43
C THR A 168 -18.13 7.46 21.63
N GLY A 169 -18.59 6.43 22.35
CA GLY A 169 -20.01 6.15 22.51
C GLY A 169 -20.62 5.53 21.25
N PHE A 170 -21.42 6.29 20.50
CA PHE A 170 -22.14 5.82 19.31
C PHE A 170 -21.49 6.23 17.97
N TYR A 171 -20.35 6.92 18.02
CA TYR A 171 -19.63 7.39 16.84
C TYR A 171 -18.12 7.17 16.99
N VAL A 172 -17.42 7.07 15.88
CA VAL A 172 -15.97 7.00 15.80
C VAL A 172 -15.43 8.41 15.59
N THR A 173 -14.46 8.82 16.40
CA THR A 173 -13.69 10.04 16.18
C THR A 173 -12.30 9.67 15.68
N CYS A 174 -11.96 10.13 14.49
CA CYS A 174 -10.62 9.99 13.92
C CYS A 174 -9.87 11.32 14.06
N THR A 175 -8.75 11.31 14.79
CA THR A 175 -7.88 12.49 14.98
C THR A 175 -6.46 12.22 14.50
N GLY A 176 -5.82 13.20 13.86
CA GLY A 176 -4.44 13.01 13.39
C GLY A 176 -3.91 14.11 12.49
N GLY A 177 -2.74 13.86 11.89
CA GLY A 177 -2.06 14.79 11.00
C GLY A 177 -1.97 16.23 11.55
N ASN A 178 -2.37 17.20 10.73
CA ASN A 178 -2.32 18.63 11.05
C ASN A 178 -3.48 19.11 11.95
N ASN A 179 -3.74 18.45 13.08
CA ASN A 179 -4.95 18.66 13.90
C ASN A 179 -6.25 18.43 13.10
N ALA A 180 -6.23 17.44 12.20
CA ALA A 180 -7.42 17.00 11.49
C ALA A 180 -8.32 16.19 12.43
N VAL A 181 -9.62 16.45 12.36
CA VAL A 181 -10.66 15.71 13.08
C VAL A 181 -11.76 15.32 12.08
N VAL A 182 -12.23 14.08 12.17
CA VAL A 182 -13.36 13.52 11.41
C VAL A 182 -14.23 12.74 12.37
N HIS A 183 -15.56 12.86 12.27
CA HIS A 183 -16.51 12.02 13.00
C HIS A 183 -17.27 11.13 12.03
N ILE A 184 -17.43 9.85 12.40
CA ILE A 184 -18.08 8.81 11.60
C ILE A 184 -19.14 8.13 12.48
N SER A 185 -20.40 8.03 12.03
CA SER A 185 -21.50 7.42 12.82
C SER A 185 -22.46 6.60 11.97
#